data_AF-A0A6L2PZ92-F1
#
_entry.id   AF-A0A6L2PZ92-F1
#
_cell.length_a   1.000
_cell.length_b   1.000
_cell.length_c   1.000
_cell.angle_alpha   90.00
_cell.angle_beta   90.00
_cell.angle_gamma   90.00
#
_symmetry.space_group_name_H-M   'P 1'
#
loop_
_entity.id
_entity.type
_entity.pdbx_description
1 polymer ?
#
loop_
_entity_poly.entity_id
_entity_poly.type
_entity_poly.pdbx_seq_one_letter_code
_entity_poly.pdbx_strand_id
1 'polypeptide(L)'
;MAGTGELEVLRVCRYLRSRVGPTNSVVTYGSHLATHMALGLLFLGSGRYTLGTSPSAVAAMICAFFPKFPTHSNDNRYHLQAFRHLYVLAVEPRLLVPRDIDTGHMCYVHLTVVYLDTAHYTGQQVRLRAPCILPELSKLQEVKVEDDRYWGIVFHRDRNWNQLWNLLQNSGCLDVKQRAGCLSYLEDPQGFRSLLAQTLTSETVISWSIPAESICAFSSDPTMVNFAHYFLETEGCDGRSDELQVMQVLTRLVYECVTQDKLGILPIWITLLKAMRNLHPKQAHVFLTWQLKLLAVQVLTDRLPVRAAHLVAPSLALSVHQYVNKVLDSWQTELAPLLRQYMTGTLYQDSEHQRQLVTYLTYYDIPSPSKLAPLLEGDMDVVSLYARLQPLRLPVDTVCRIWEVMTPTSHAA
;
A
#
# COMPACT_ATOMS: atom_id res chain seq x y z
N MET A 1 12.45 -25.58 20.05
CA MET A 1 13.91 -25.39 19.94
C MET A 1 14.55 -26.28 18.86
N ALA A 2 14.00 -27.46 18.53
CA ALA A 2 14.52 -28.24 17.40
C ALA A 2 14.37 -27.48 16.08
N GLY A 3 15.47 -27.34 15.34
CA GLY A 3 15.57 -26.57 14.09
C GLY A 3 15.80 -25.06 14.25
N THR A 4 15.54 -24.45 15.42
CA THR A 4 15.56 -22.98 15.56
C THR A 4 16.96 -22.38 15.75
N GLY A 5 17.98 -23.19 16.02
CA GLY A 5 19.34 -22.67 16.13
C GLY A 5 19.63 -21.87 17.41
N GLU A 6 18.94 -22.16 18.53
CA GLU A 6 19.00 -21.29 19.71
C GLU A 6 20.39 -21.17 20.35
N LEU A 7 20.83 -19.93 20.57
CA LEU A 7 22.21 -19.62 20.94
C LEU A 7 22.61 -20.18 22.31
N GLU A 8 21.69 -20.17 23.28
CA GLU A 8 21.98 -20.66 24.63
C GLU A 8 22.29 -22.15 24.64
N VAL A 9 21.44 -22.96 24.00
CA VAL A 9 21.64 -24.41 23.88
C VAL A 9 22.90 -24.70 23.05
N LEU A 10 23.19 -23.92 22.01
CA LEU A 10 24.43 -24.04 21.25
C LEU A 10 25.68 -23.81 22.14
N ARG A 11 25.65 -22.81 23.02
CA ARG A 11 26.74 -22.52 23.96
C ARG A 11 26.95 -23.70 24.92
N VAL A 12 25.86 -24.26 25.46
CA VAL A 12 25.92 -25.46 26.32
C VAL A 12 26.50 -26.65 25.58
N CYS A 13 26.01 -26.97 24.39
CA CYS A 13 26.53 -28.08 23.58
C CYS A 13 28.01 -27.90 23.23
N ARG A 14 28.45 -26.67 22.94
CA ARG A 14 29.87 -26.36 22.67
C ARG A 14 30.74 -26.57 23.90
N TYR A 15 30.28 -26.17 25.08
CA TYR A 15 30.97 -26.38 26.33
C TYR A 15 31.05 -27.87 26.71
N LEU A 16 29.97 -28.64 26.52
CA LEU A 16 30.01 -30.09 26.76
C LEU A 16 30.93 -30.82 25.77
N ARG A 17 30.97 -30.36 24.51
CA ARG A 17 31.88 -30.88 23.49
C ARG A 17 33.36 -30.66 23.85
N SER A 18 33.72 -29.58 24.53
CA SER A 18 35.14 -29.31 24.86
C SER A 18 35.71 -30.23 25.95
N ARG A 19 34.87 -31.03 26.61
CA ARG A 19 35.28 -32.02 27.62
C ARG A 19 35.88 -33.27 26.98
N VAL A 20 37.01 -33.11 26.28
CA VAL A 20 37.77 -34.19 25.64
C VAL A 20 39.12 -34.34 26.32
N GLY A 21 39.61 -35.58 26.46
CA GLY A 21 40.98 -35.86 26.91
C GLY A 21 41.07 -36.68 28.19
N PRO A 22 42.30 -37.04 28.61
CA PRO A 22 42.55 -37.95 29.73
C PRO A 22 42.11 -37.38 31.09
N THR A 23 41.94 -36.06 31.19
CA THR A 23 41.44 -35.38 32.39
C THR A 23 39.94 -35.60 32.61
N ASN A 24 39.20 -36.06 31.60
CA ASN A 24 37.75 -36.26 31.62
C ASN A 24 37.39 -37.74 31.41
N SER A 25 37.93 -38.64 32.23
CA SER A 25 37.74 -40.10 32.12
C SER A 25 36.28 -40.57 32.26
N VAL A 26 35.40 -39.73 32.82
CA VAL A 26 33.96 -40.00 33.00
C VAL A 26 33.17 -39.78 31.70
N VAL A 27 33.72 -39.02 30.75
CA VAL A 27 33.06 -38.71 29.48
C VAL A 27 33.33 -39.85 28.49
N THR A 28 32.30 -40.65 28.24
CA THR A 28 32.34 -41.80 27.33
C THR A 28 32.00 -41.40 25.90
N TYR A 29 32.16 -42.33 24.95
CA TYR A 29 31.72 -42.14 23.56
C TYR A 29 30.24 -41.74 23.49
N GLY A 30 29.38 -42.37 24.30
CA GLY A 30 27.96 -42.10 24.37
C GLY A 30 27.60 -40.68 24.77
N SER A 31 28.34 -40.06 25.70
CA SER A 31 28.11 -38.66 26.06
C SER A 31 28.43 -37.69 24.92
N HIS A 32 29.48 -37.96 24.15
CA HIS A 32 29.77 -37.18 22.95
C HIS A 32 28.67 -37.38 21.88
N LEU A 33 28.22 -38.62 21.68
CA LEU A 33 27.12 -38.92 20.76
C LEU A 33 25.84 -38.18 21.15
N ALA A 34 25.46 -38.18 22.43
CA ALA A 34 24.30 -37.46 22.93
C ALA A 34 24.42 -35.94 22.72
N THR A 35 25.59 -35.37 22.99
CA THR A 35 25.87 -33.94 22.80
C THR A 35 25.77 -33.55 21.33
N HIS A 36 26.35 -34.35 20.44
CA HIS A 36 26.29 -34.11 18.99
C HIS A 36 24.90 -34.34 18.40
N MET A 37 24.13 -35.28 18.95
CA MET A 37 22.73 -35.48 18.59
C MET A 37 21.88 -34.27 18.97
N ALA A 38 22.04 -33.75 20.19
CA ALA A 38 21.35 -32.52 20.61
C ALA A 38 21.71 -31.32 19.71
N LEU A 39 23.00 -31.17 19.36
CA LEU A 39 23.46 -30.15 18.41
C LEU A 39 22.84 -30.35 17.01
N GLY A 40 22.78 -31.59 16.52
CA GLY A 40 22.17 -31.93 15.24
C GLY A 40 20.67 -31.63 15.20
N LEU A 41 19.94 -31.90 16.28
CA LEU A 41 18.51 -31.55 16.39
C LEU A 41 18.28 -30.04 16.47
N LEU A 42 19.21 -29.29 17.05
CA LEU A 42 19.13 -27.84 17.13
C LEU A 42 19.23 -27.18 15.74
N PHE A 43 20.03 -27.75 14.83
CA PHE A 43 20.16 -27.32 13.42
C PHE A 43 19.59 -28.36 12.44
N LEU A 44 18.44 -28.93 12.76
CA LEU A 44 17.84 -30.01 11.98
C LEU A 44 17.57 -29.57 10.53
N GLY A 45 18.24 -30.25 9.58
CA GLY A 45 18.28 -29.87 8.17
C GLY A 45 18.55 -28.38 7.95
N SER A 46 19.55 -27.85 8.67
CA SER A 46 19.97 -26.45 8.62
C SER A 46 18.86 -25.44 8.99
N GLY A 47 17.90 -25.88 9.82
CA GLY A 47 16.77 -25.07 10.27
C GLY A 47 15.56 -25.08 9.35
N ARG A 48 15.55 -25.93 8.31
CA ARG A 48 14.38 -26.15 7.46
C ARG A 48 13.32 -27.04 8.11
N TYR A 49 13.76 -27.95 8.97
CA TYR A 49 12.90 -28.98 9.55
C TYR A 49 12.87 -28.92 11.06
N THR A 50 11.86 -29.54 11.63
CA THR A 50 11.66 -29.68 13.07
C THR A 50 10.90 -30.97 13.37
N LEU A 51 10.74 -31.32 14.64
CA LEU A 51 10.17 -32.62 15.07
C LEU A 51 8.66 -32.53 15.29
N GLY A 52 7.89 -33.39 14.64
CA GLY A 52 6.43 -33.52 14.83
C GLY A 52 6.06 -34.27 16.12
N THR A 53 4.81 -34.12 16.57
CA THR A 53 4.29 -34.84 17.76
C THR A 53 3.20 -35.86 17.42
N SER A 54 3.14 -36.30 16.16
CA SER A 54 2.25 -37.38 15.74
C SER A 54 2.60 -38.71 16.45
N PRO A 55 1.65 -39.64 16.66
CA PRO A 55 1.93 -40.90 17.36
C PRO A 55 3.08 -41.72 16.75
N SER A 56 3.19 -41.71 15.41
CA SER A 56 4.30 -42.35 14.69
C SER A 56 5.64 -41.63 14.91
N ALA A 57 5.65 -40.29 14.89
CA ALA A 57 6.84 -39.50 15.19
C ALA A 57 7.32 -39.73 16.63
N VAL A 58 6.40 -39.79 17.60
CA VAL A 58 6.73 -40.08 19.00
C VAL A 58 7.32 -41.48 19.13
N ALA A 59 6.73 -42.49 18.51
CA ALA A 59 7.29 -43.85 18.51
C ALA A 59 8.72 -43.91 17.93
N ALA A 60 8.95 -43.22 16.80
CA ALA A 60 10.27 -43.13 16.19
C ALA A 60 11.29 -42.39 17.10
N MET A 61 10.86 -41.32 17.77
CA MET A 61 11.69 -40.57 18.72
C MET A 61 12.03 -41.38 19.97
N ILE A 62 11.12 -42.21 20.49
CA ILE A 62 11.39 -43.11 21.63
C ILE A 62 12.51 -44.08 21.26
N CYS A 63 12.46 -44.65 20.05
CA CYS A 63 13.52 -45.51 19.55
C CYS A 63 14.85 -44.75 19.37
N ALA A 64 14.82 -43.56 18.78
CA ALA A 64 16.04 -42.77 18.53
C ALA A 64 16.69 -42.22 19.81
N PHE A 65 15.90 -41.79 20.78
CA PHE A 65 16.35 -41.10 21.99
C PHE A 65 16.35 -41.99 23.24
N PHE A 66 16.48 -43.30 23.07
CA PHE A 66 16.59 -44.22 24.19
C PHE A 66 17.71 -43.78 25.17
N PRO A 67 17.44 -43.66 26.50
CA PRO A 67 18.33 -42.93 27.41
C PRO A 67 19.66 -43.62 27.74
N LYS A 68 19.86 -44.89 27.35
CA LYS A 68 21.14 -45.59 27.52
C LYS A 68 22.03 -45.42 26.29
N PHE A 69 23.09 -44.63 26.44
CA PHE A 69 24.11 -44.41 25.42
C PHE A 69 25.25 -45.43 25.51
N PRO A 70 25.92 -45.74 24.37
CA PRO A 70 27.02 -46.72 24.30
C PRO A 70 28.28 -46.23 25.02
N THR A 71 29.04 -47.14 25.64
CA THR A 71 30.30 -46.78 26.32
C THR A 71 31.45 -46.51 25.33
N HIS A 72 31.51 -47.32 24.27
CA HIS A 72 32.49 -47.25 23.19
C HIS A 72 31.79 -47.39 21.82
N SER A 73 32.51 -47.08 20.73
CA SER A 73 31.91 -47.02 19.39
C SER A 73 31.24 -48.32 18.92
N ASN A 74 31.74 -49.49 19.33
CA ASN A 74 31.16 -50.78 18.93
C ASN A 74 30.17 -51.37 19.94
N ASP A 75 29.84 -50.63 21.01
CA ASP A 75 28.90 -51.09 22.03
C ASP A 75 27.46 -50.99 21.53
N ASN A 76 26.80 -52.14 21.38
CA ASN A 76 25.39 -52.29 21.00
C ASN A 76 24.62 -53.15 22.03
N ARG A 77 25.13 -53.30 23.26
CA ARG A 77 24.60 -54.26 24.24
C ARG A 77 23.17 -53.95 24.71
N TYR A 78 22.88 -52.67 24.94
CA TYR A 78 21.58 -52.22 25.47
C TYR A 78 20.68 -51.61 24.42
N HIS A 79 21.25 -51.09 23.33
CA HIS A 79 20.51 -50.41 22.28
C HIS A 79 21.32 -50.45 20.99
N LEU A 80 20.67 -50.79 19.87
CA LEU A 80 21.30 -50.81 18.57
C LEU A 80 21.56 -49.37 18.10
N GLN A 81 22.82 -49.01 17.83
CA GLN A 81 23.17 -47.65 17.44
C GLN A 81 22.48 -47.18 16.14
N ALA A 82 22.14 -48.08 15.22
CA ALA A 82 21.42 -47.73 14.00
C ALA A 82 20.05 -47.06 14.27
N PHE A 83 19.36 -47.44 15.35
CA PHE A 83 18.08 -46.86 15.71
C PHE A 83 18.16 -45.39 16.13
N ARG A 84 19.36 -44.89 16.45
CA ARG A 84 19.60 -43.47 16.71
C ARG A 84 19.27 -42.57 15.53
N HIS A 85 19.19 -43.10 14.30
CA HIS A 85 18.82 -42.35 13.11
C HIS A 85 17.31 -42.37 12.80
N LEU A 86 16.50 -43.11 13.58
CA LEU A 86 15.05 -43.18 13.36
C LEU A 86 14.33 -41.85 13.60
N TYR A 87 14.98 -40.86 14.24
CA TYR A 87 14.40 -39.53 14.40
C TYR A 87 14.04 -38.89 13.05
N VAL A 88 14.66 -39.31 11.94
CA VAL A 88 14.36 -38.85 10.58
C VAL A 88 12.88 -39.03 10.23
N LEU A 89 12.22 -40.09 10.73
CA LEU A 89 10.80 -40.35 10.50
C LEU A 89 9.88 -39.37 11.23
N ALA A 90 10.39 -38.69 12.26
CA ALA A 90 9.67 -37.68 13.02
C ALA A 90 9.89 -36.25 12.47
N VAL A 91 10.69 -36.09 11.42
CA VAL A 91 11.09 -34.80 10.87
C VAL A 91 10.04 -34.28 9.90
N GLU A 92 9.61 -33.04 10.11
CA GLU A 92 8.61 -32.35 9.28
C GLU A 92 9.14 -30.99 8.78
N PRO A 93 8.90 -30.62 7.52
CA PRO A 93 9.24 -29.30 7.00
C PRO A 93 8.21 -28.28 7.48
N ARG A 94 8.66 -27.29 8.27
CA ARG A 94 7.80 -26.21 8.79
C ARG A 94 8.42 -24.82 8.66
N LEU A 95 9.57 -24.70 8.00
CA LEU A 95 10.17 -23.41 7.71
C LEU A 95 9.35 -22.66 6.66
N LEU A 96 8.90 -21.47 7.03
CA LEU A 96 8.26 -20.53 6.13
C LEU A 96 9.24 -19.40 5.81
N VAL A 97 9.51 -19.19 4.52
CA VAL A 97 10.43 -18.18 4.01
C VAL A 97 9.65 -17.22 3.11
N PRO A 98 9.49 -15.94 3.47
CA PRO A 98 8.86 -14.97 2.60
C PRO A 98 9.79 -14.63 1.43
N ARG A 99 9.21 -14.51 0.24
CA ARG A 99 9.88 -14.04 -0.96
C ARG A 99 9.10 -12.88 -1.54
N ASP A 100 9.77 -11.79 -1.84
CA ASP A 100 9.14 -10.68 -2.51
C ASP A 100 8.88 -11.03 -3.99
N ILE A 101 7.68 -10.73 -4.48
CA ILE A 101 7.23 -11.09 -5.83
C ILE A 101 7.96 -10.26 -6.89
N ASP A 102 8.20 -8.99 -6.60
CA ASP A 102 8.74 -8.05 -7.58
C ASP A 102 10.26 -8.25 -7.77
N THR A 103 11.00 -8.43 -6.67
CA THR A 103 12.46 -8.67 -6.71
C THR A 103 12.86 -10.14 -6.80
N GLY A 104 12.01 -11.07 -6.37
CA GLY A 104 12.34 -12.49 -6.24
C GLY A 104 13.30 -12.82 -5.09
N HIS A 105 13.69 -11.83 -4.28
CA HIS A 105 14.59 -12.01 -3.14
C HIS A 105 13.84 -12.42 -1.87
N MET A 106 14.54 -13.12 -0.97
CA MET A 106 13.97 -13.48 0.33
C MET A 106 13.84 -12.24 1.22
N CYS A 107 12.71 -12.10 1.90
CA CYS A 107 12.42 -10.93 2.71
C CYS A 107 11.95 -11.32 4.13
N TYR A 108 11.97 -10.35 5.04
CA TYR A 108 11.43 -10.52 6.38
C TYR A 108 10.00 -9.99 6.43
N VAL A 109 9.11 -10.71 7.11
CA VAL A 109 7.71 -10.29 7.25
C VAL A 109 7.20 -10.68 8.64
N HIS A 110 6.29 -9.89 9.20
CA HIS A 110 5.58 -10.22 10.43
C HIS A 110 4.39 -11.13 10.15
N LEU A 111 4.29 -12.19 10.94
CA LEU A 111 3.22 -13.16 10.90
C LEU A 111 2.49 -13.16 12.24
N THR A 112 1.16 -13.20 12.21
CA THR A 112 0.32 -13.49 13.37
C THR A 112 -0.22 -14.90 13.22
N VAL A 113 0.13 -15.78 14.15
CA VAL A 113 -0.33 -17.17 14.19
C VAL A 113 -1.35 -17.33 15.32
N VAL A 114 -2.51 -17.88 15.00
CA VAL A 114 -3.60 -18.11 15.97
C VAL A 114 -3.75 -19.61 16.21
N TYR A 115 -3.72 -19.99 17.48
CA TYR A 115 -3.86 -21.37 17.91
C TYR A 115 -5.32 -21.77 18.09
N LEU A 116 -5.61 -23.06 17.93
CA LEU A 116 -6.92 -23.62 18.28
C LEU A 116 -7.10 -23.63 19.80
N ASP A 117 -8.33 -23.37 20.25
CA ASP A 117 -8.69 -23.48 21.65
C ASP A 117 -8.57 -24.93 22.14
N THR A 118 -7.90 -25.09 23.28
CA THR A 118 -7.76 -26.37 23.98
C THR A 118 -8.10 -26.20 25.45
N ALA A 119 -8.18 -27.31 26.19
CA ALA A 119 -8.41 -27.26 27.64
C ALA A 119 -7.31 -26.49 28.41
N HIS A 120 -6.13 -26.31 27.83
CA HIS A 120 -4.98 -25.68 28.48
C HIS A 120 -4.83 -24.19 28.14
N TYR A 121 -5.37 -23.74 27.02
CA TYR A 121 -5.25 -22.36 26.56
C TYR A 121 -6.39 -22.01 25.59
N THR A 122 -6.84 -20.76 25.63
CA THR A 122 -7.93 -20.24 24.80
C THR A 122 -7.54 -18.89 24.19
N GLY A 123 -7.79 -18.69 22.90
CA GLY A 123 -7.60 -17.43 22.19
C GLY A 123 -6.15 -16.97 22.07
N GLN A 124 -5.19 -17.90 22.11
CA GLN A 124 -3.77 -17.53 22.06
C GLN A 124 -3.35 -17.16 20.64
N GLN A 125 -2.76 -15.98 20.51
CA GLN A 125 -2.13 -15.50 19.28
C GLN A 125 -0.67 -15.13 19.55
N VAL A 126 0.20 -15.45 18.60
CA VAL A 126 1.64 -15.15 18.69
C VAL A 126 2.09 -14.45 17.42
N ARG A 127 2.78 -13.32 17.60
CA ARG A 127 3.46 -12.61 16.51
C ARG A 127 4.86 -13.18 16.34
N LEU A 128 5.17 -13.59 15.12
CA LEU A 128 6.45 -14.17 14.71
C LEU A 128 7.03 -13.32 13.59
N ARG A 129 8.37 -13.32 13.47
CA ARG A 129 9.08 -12.70 12.36
C ARG A 129 9.58 -13.80 11.43
N ALA A 130 9.06 -13.86 10.21
CA ALA A 130 9.52 -14.77 9.17
C ALA A 130 10.80 -14.20 8.50
N PRO A 131 11.75 -15.04 8.06
CA PRO A 131 11.70 -16.49 7.97
C PRO A 131 11.78 -17.19 9.33
N CYS A 132 10.84 -18.09 9.60
CA CYS A 132 10.75 -18.80 10.87
C CYS A 132 10.11 -20.18 10.72
N ILE A 133 10.34 -21.05 11.71
CA ILE A 133 9.70 -22.36 11.79
C ILE A 133 8.32 -22.18 12.41
N LEU A 134 7.28 -22.62 11.71
CA LEU A 134 5.92 -22.58 12.21
C LEU A 134 5.70 -23.62 13.32
N PRO A 135 4.80 -23.34 14.28
CA PRO A 135 4.28 -24.33 15.20
C PRO A 135 3.63 -25.50 14.46
N GLU A 136 3.28 -26.54 15.20
CA GLU A 136 2.65 -27.71 14.63
C GLU A 136 1.29 -27.36 13.99
N LEU A 137 1.14 -27.68 12.70
CA LEU A 137 0.00 -27.27 11.89
C LEU A 137 -1.35 -27.81 12.43
N SER A 138 -1.33 -28.95 13.12
CA SER A 138 -2.52 -29.54 13.74
C SER A 138 -3.10 -28.70 14.88
N LYS A 139 -2.28 -27.87 15.53
CA LYS A 139 -2.65 -27.00 16.67
C LYS A 139 -3.04 -25.59 16.25
N LEU A 140 -2.88 -25.25 14.97
CA LEU A 140 -3.16 -23.92 14.44
C LEU A 140 -4.58 -23.83 13.87
N GLN A 141 -5.19 -22.66 14.05
CA GLN A 141 -6.47 -22.28 13.48
C GLN A 141 -6.27 -21.48 12.20
N GLU A 142 -5.38 -20.49 12.25
CA GLU A 142 -5.06 -19.62 11.12
C GLU A 142 -3.64 -19.07 11.21
N VAL A 143 -3.06 -18.81 10.03
CA VAL A 143 -1.76 -18.16 9.87
C VAL A 143 -1.98 -16.91 9.03
N LYS A 144 -1.71 -15.75 9.59
CA LYS A 144 -1.87 -14.45 8.95
C LYS A 144 -0.50 -13.83 8.70
N VAL A 145 -0.25 -13.45 7.46
CA VAL A 145 0.74 -12.43 7.14
C VAL A 145 0.10 -11.10 7.48
N GLU A 146 0.50 -10.50 8.59
CA GLU A 146 -0.04 -9.24 9.07
C GLU A 146 1.13 -8.31 9.31
N ASP A 147 1.36 -7.44 8.33
CA ASP A 147 2.44 -6.48 8.33
C ASP A 147 1.92 -5.16 7.73
N ASP A 148 2.48 -4.04 8.17
CA ASP A 148 2.14 -2.73 7.63
C ASP A 148 2.78 -2.51 6.26
N ARG A 149 3.91 -3.20 6.00
CA ARG A 149 4.73 -3.01 4.79
C ARG A 149 4.43 -3.98 3.66
N TYR A 150 3.80 -5.11 3.97
CA TYR A 150 3.48 -6.15 3.00
C TYR A 150 1.97 -6.34 2.93
N TRP A 151 1.49 -6.81 1.78
CA TRP A 151 0.09 -7.15 1.63
C TRP A 151 -0.29 -8.36 2.48
N GLY A 152 -1.40 -8.24 3.21
CA GLY A 152 -1.85 -9.27 4.13
C GLY A 152 -2.38 -10.50 3.40
N ILE A 153 -2.01 -11.68 3.88
CA ILE A 153 -2.44 -12.98 3.38
C ILE A 153 -2.94 -13.80 4.57
N VAL A 154 -4.09 -14.43 4.44
CA VAL A 154 -4.67 -15.22 5.53
C VAL A 154 -4.90 -16.66 5.09
N PHE A 155 -4.28 -17.59 5.82
CA PHE A 155 -4.50 -19.02 5.68
C PHE A 155 -5.42 -19.50 6.79
N HIS A 156 -6.69 -19.74 6.45
CA HIS A 156 -7.64 -20.39 7.34
C HIS A 156 -7.60 -21.91 7.17
N ARG A 157 -7.72 -22.64 8.28
CA ARG A 157 -7.78 -24.11 8.30
C ARG A 157 -8.92 -24.67 7.44
N ASP A 158 -10.07 -24.02 7.43
CA ASP A 158 -11.28 -24.54 6.75
C ASP A 158 -11.30 -24.30 5.23
N ARG A 159 -10.41 -23.43 4.72
CA ARG A 159 -10.44 -22.98 3.31
C ARG A 159 -9.16 -23.34 2.56
N ASN A 160 -8.06 -22.68 2.88
CA ASN A 160 -6.86 -22.67 2.04
C ASN A 160 -5.68 -23.45 2.66
N TRP A 161 -5.93 -24.25 3.69
CA TRP A 161 -4.88 -24.94 4.44
C TRP A 161 -4.02 -25.88 3.59
N ASN A 162 -4.62 -26.52 2.59
CA ASN A 162 -3.91 -27.40 1.65
C ASN A 162 -2.84 -26.64 0.85
N GLN A 163 -3.06 -25.36 0.55
CA GLN A 163 -2.06 -24.53 -0.14
C GLN A 163 -0.85 -24.28 0.75
N LEU A 164 -1.07 -23.95 2.03
CA LEU A 164 -0.01 -23.80 3.02
C LEU A 164 0.78 -25.10 3.20
N TRP A 165 0.09 -26.23 3.30
CA TRP A 165 0.71 -27.54 3.42
C TRP A 165 1.61 -27.86 2.21
N ASN A 166 1.08 -27.70 0.99
CA ASN A 166 1.84 -27.94 -0.24
C ASN A 166 3.04 -26.99 -0.38
N LEU A 167 2.89 -25.74 0.05
CA LEU A 167 3.95 -24.74 0.06
C LEU A 167 5.11 -25.19 0.97
N LEU A 168 4.80 -25.63 2.19
CA LEU A 168 5.81 -26.12 3.14
C LEU A 168 6.52 -27.39 2.65
N GLN A 169 5.82 -28.29 1.96
CA GLN A 169 6.43 -29.50 1.42
C GLN A 169 7.40 -29.22 0.25
N ASN A 170 7.04 -28.35 -0.69
CA ASN A 170 7.82 -28.16 -1.92
C ASN A 170 9.05 -27.26 -1.73
N SER A 171 8.90 -26.11 -1.05
CA SER A 171 9.98 -25.12 -0.97
C SER A 171 9.95 -24.26 0.30
N GLY A 172 8.80 -24.13 0.96
CA GLY A 172 8.62 -23.24 2.11
C GLY A 172 8.54 -21.76 1.70
N CYS A 173 8.56 -21.44 0.41
CA CYS A 173 8.59 -20.07 -0.08
C CYS A 173 7.17 -19.49 -0.17
N LEU A 174 6.92 -18.40 0.56
CA LEU A 174 5.68 -17.64 0.50
C LEU A 174 5.89 -16.35 -0.26
N ASP A 175 5.23 -16.25 -1.41
CA ASP A 175 5.27 -15.06 -2.24
C ASP A 175 4.43 -13.94 -1.61
N VAL A 176 5.09 -12.85 -1.24
CA VAL A 176 4.49 -11.67 -0.62
C VAL A 176 4.74 -10.45 -1.51
N LYS A 177 3.77 -9.54 -1.56
CA LYS A 177 3.93 -8.27 -2.27
C LYS A 177 4.18 -7.15 -1.27
N GLN A 178 5.22 -6.36 -1.50
CA GLN A 178 5.48 -5.14 -0.74
C GLN A 178 4.46 -4.05 -1.11
N ARG A 179 4.00 -3.28 -0.12
CA ARG A 179 3.18 -2.08 -0.35
C ARG A 179 4.05 -0.95 -0.89
N ALA A 180 3.52 -0.14 -1.80
CA ALA A 180 4.27 1.01 -2.26
C ALA A 180 4.50 2.03 -1.13
N GLY A 181 5.63 2.73 -1.18
CA GLY A 181 6.02 3.73 -0.18
C GLY A 181 6.55 3.18 1.14
N CYS A 182 6.65 1.86 1.28
CA CYS A 182 7.37 1.22 2.38
C CYS A 182 8.67 0.62 1.86
N LEU A 183 9.73 0.62 2.68
CA LEU A 183 10.99 -0.07 2.37
C LEU A 183 11.04 -1.47 2.99
N SER A 184 11.91 -2.32 2.43
CA SER A 184 12.15 -3.65 2.98
C SER A 184 12.74 -3.57 4.40
N TYR A 185 12.56 -4.60 5.21
CA TYR A 185 13.18 -4.65 6.55
C TYR A 185 14.72 -4.76 6.51
N LEU A 186 15.30 -5.07 5.35
CA LEU A 186 16.74 -5.06 5.15
C LEU A 186 17.28 -3.64 5.05
N GLU A 187 16.57 -2.77 4.33
CA GLU A 187 16.95 -1.37 4.12
C GLU A 187 16.53 -0.47 5.28
N ASP A 188 15.34 -0.68 5.83
CA ASP A 188 14.79 0.08 6.94
C ASP A 188 14.31 -0.86 8.06
N PRO A 189 15.18 -1.33 8.96
CA PRO A 189 14.80 -2.32 9.96
C PRO A 189 13.77 -1.78 10.97
N GLN A 190 13.78 -0.48 11.27
CA GLN A 190 12.91 0.14 12.26
C GLN A 190 11.70 0.86 11.62
N GLY A 191 11.73 1.15 10.32
CA GLY A 191 10.62 1.76 9.60
C GLY A 191 10.60 3.28 9.68
N PHE A 192 11.66 3.92 10.17
CA PHE A 192 11.67 5.36 10.40
C PHE A 192 11.64 6.18 9.11
N ARG A 193 12.23 5.68 8.02
CA ARG A 193 12.18 6.38 6.73
C ARG A 193 10.77 6.34 6.16
N SER A 194 10.14 5.18 6.26
CA SER A 194 8.75 4.99 5.83
C SER A 194 7.78 5.82 6.68
N LEU A 195 7.99 5.86 8.01
CA LEU A 195 7.19 6.70 8.92
C LEU A 195 7.38 8.20 8.67
N LEU A 196 8.62 8.66 8.46
CA LEU A 196 8.90 10.05 8.10
C LEU A 196 8.21 10.43 6.79
N ALA A 197 8.13 9.50 5.84
CA ALA A 197 7.40 9.76 4.61
C ALA A 197 5.89 9.92 4.85
N GLN A 198 5.31 9.11 5.73
CA GLN A 198 3.88 9.20 6.06
C GLN A 198 3.51 10.44 6.88
N THR A 199 4.42 10.97 7.70
CA THR A 199 4.12 12.17 8.50
C THR A 199 3.99 13.43 7.65
N LEU A 200 4.66 13.51 6.50
CA LEU A 200 4.58 14.65 5.58
C LEU A 200 3.29 14.67 4.74
N THR A 201 2.55 13.56 4.68
CA THR A 201 1.21 13.43 4.06
C THR A 201 0.09 13.24 5.06
N SER A 202 0.39 13.24 6.36
CA SER A 202 -0.64 13.15 7.39
C SER A 202 -1.55 14.39 7.31
N GLU A 203 -2.87 14.19 7.42
CA GLU A 203 -3.88 15.25 7.22
C GLU A 203 -3.68 16.50 8.09
N THR A 204 -2.93 16.38 9.18
CA THR A 204 -2.62 17.47 10.10
C THR A 204 -1.50 18.40 9.63
N VAL A 205 -0.59 17.94 8.77
CA VAL A 205 0.57 18.72 8.30
C VAL A 205 0.78 18.47 6.81
N ILE A 206 0.24 19.35 5.97
CA ILE A 206 0.51 19.35 4.53
C ILE A 206 1.79 20.15 4.32
N SER A 207 2.88 19.46 3.97
CA SER A 207 4.11 20.14 3.56
C SER A 207 3.91 20.78 2.17
N TRP A 208 4.10 22.10 2.10
CA TRP A 208 3.95 22.88 0.87
C TRP A 208 5.09 22.65 -0.13
N SER A 209 6.25 22.19 0.35
CA SER A 209 7.42 21.88 -0.44
C SER A 209 8.04 20.57 0.03
N ILE A 210 8.05 19.56 -0.84
CA ILE A 210 8.69 18.27 -0.59
C ILE A 210 9.87 18.18 -1.57
N PRO A 211 11.11 17.93 -1.09
CA PRO A 211 12.23 17.75 -2.00
C PRO A 211 12.10 16.40 -2.72
N ALA A 212 12.44 16.38 -4.01
CA ALA A 212 12.35 15.19 -4.86
C ALA A 212 13.18 14.01 -4.30
N GLU A 213 14.34 14.31 -3.71
CA GLU A 213 15.23 13.34 -3.05
C GLU A 213 14.53 12.52 -1.97
N SER A 214 13.50 13.09 -1.30
CA SER A 214 12.74 12.34 -0.30
C SER A 214 12.06 11.12 -0.92
N ILE A 215 11.54 11.21 -2.14
CA ILE A 215 10.85 10.09 -2.82
C ILE A 215 11.81 8.92 -3.02
N CYS A 216 13.05 9.20 -3.42
CA CYS A 216 14.11 8.20 -3.58
C CYS A 216 14.51 7.56 -2.24
N ALA A 217 14.33 8.25 -1.12
CA ALA A 217 14.72 7.75 0.20
C ALA A 217 13.77 6.69 0.79
N PHE A 218 12.53 6.58 0.30
CA PHE A 218 11.53 5.61 0.80
C PHE A 218 10.86 4.73 -0.27
N SER A 219 11.07 4.99 -1.56
CA SER A 219 10.57 4.14 -2.64
C SER A 219 11.68 3.23 -3.19
N SER A 220 11.47 1.91 -3.16
CA SER A 220 12.33 0.93 -3.84
C SER A 220 11.89 0.62 -5.27
N ASP A 221 10.75 1.15 -5.73
CA ASP A 221 10.26 0.93 -7.09
C ASP A 221 11.11 1.72 -8.11
N PRO A 222 11.78 1.04 -9.06
CA PRO A 222 12.63 1.69 -10.05
C PRO A 222 11.85 2.66 -10.94
N THR A 223 10.56 2.44 -11.19
CA THR A 223 9.76 3.33 -12.03
C THR A 223 9.59 4.70 -11.39
N MET A 224 9.36 4.72 -10.08
CA MET A 224 9.16 5.95 -9.31
C MET A 224 10.46 6.69 -9.05
N VAL A 225 11.54 5.96 -8.79
CA VAL A 225 12.89 6.55 -8.65
C VAL A 225 13.32 7.19 -9.97
N ASN A 226 13.16 6.49 -11.10
CA ASN A 226 13.43 7.06 -12.41
C ASN A 226 12.53 8.27 -12.72
N PHE A 227 11.25 8.21 -12.35
CA PHE A 227 10.34 9.32 -12.51
C PHE A 227 10.80 10.56 -11.72
N ALA A 228 11.28 10.38 -10.49
CA ALA A 228 11.83 11.46 -9.68
C ALA A 228 13.08 12.08 -10.33
N HIS A 229 14.04 11.25 -10.76
CA HIS A 229 15.25 11.73 -11.42
C HIS A 229 14.98 12.48 -12.73
N TYR A 230 14.06 12.00 -13.57
CA TYR A 230 13.81 12.62 -14.88
C TYR A 230 12.86 13.82 -14.85
N PHE A 231 11.89 13.85 -13.93
CA PHE A 231 10.82 14.87 -13.92
C PHE A 231 10.83 15.80 -12.72
N LEU A 232 11.45 15.42 -11.59
CA LEU A 232 11.37 16.16 -10.32
C LEU A 232 12.69 16.78 -9.89
N GLU A 233 13.82 16.27 -10.36
CA GLU A 233 15.13 16.83 -10.06
C GLU A 233 15.48 17.96 -11.05
N THR A 234 15.71 19.15 -10.51
CA THR A 234 16.25 20.28 -11.27
C THR A 234 17.76 20.30 -11.09
N GLU A 235 18.49 19.56 -11.92
CA GLU A 235 19.93 19.72 -12.01
C GLU A 235 20.24 21.09 -12.66
N GLY A 236 20.41 22.14 -11.85
CA GLY A 236 21.06 23.39 -12.27
C GLY A 236 20.28 24.31 -13.22
N CYS A 237 18.99 24.10 -13.46
CA CYS A 237 18.16 25.00 -14.28
C CYS A 237 17.33 25.95 -13.41
N ASP A 238 17.56 27.25 -13.55
CA ASP A 238 16.63 28.31 -13.13
C ASP A 238 15.39 28.25 -14.04
N GLY A 239 14.49 27.32 -13.74
CA GLY A 239 13.24 27.14 -14.47
C GLY A 239 12.36 28.38 -14.41
N ARG A 240 11.51 28.58 -15.43
CA ARG A 240 10.48 29.63 -15.37
C ARG A 240 9.59 29.39 -14.15
N SER A 241 9.07 30.46 -13.53
CA SER A 241 8.17 30.37 -12.36
C SER A 241 7.05 29.34 -12.54
N ASP A 242 6.51 29.25 -13.75
CA ASP A 242 5.38 28.38 -14.09
C ASP A 242 5.79 26.90 -14.18
N GLU A 243 7.03 26.62 -14.57
CA GLU A 243 7.61 25.27 -14.62
C GLU A 243 7.93 24.76 -13.22
N LEU A 244 8.40 25.64 -12.33
CA LEU A 244 8.63 25.31 -10.93
C LEU A 244 7.30 25.01 -10.19
N GLN A 245 6.23 25.76 -10.48
CA GLN A 245 4.89 25.45 -9.96
C GLN A 245 4.38 24.09 -10.47
N VAL A 246 4.60 23.83 -11.77
CA VAL A 246 4.67 22.51 -12.41
C VAL A 246 5.09 21.39 -11.49
N MET A 247 6.40 21.44 -11.30
CA MET A 247 7.17 20.46 -10.61
C MET A 247 6.71 20.31 -9.17
N GLN A 248 6.46 21.40 -8.44
CA GLN A 248 5.99 21.34 -7.05
C GLN A 248 4.67 20.59 -6.90
N VAL A 249 3.69 20.87 -7.77
CA VAL A 249 2.40 20.17 -7.76
C VAL A 249 2.59 18.69 -8.11
N LEU A 250 3.45 18.40 -9.09
CA LEU A 250 3.72 17.05 -9.55
C LEU A 250 4.50 16.23 -8.51
N THR A 251 5.49 16.81 -7.81
CA THR A 251 6.19 16.21 -6.67
C THR A 251 5.22 15.87 -5.56
N ARG A 252 4.32 16.79 -5.21
CA ARG A 252 3.29 16.55 -4.19
C ARG A 252 2.36 15.40 -4.57
N LEU A 253 1.90 15.36 -5.81
CA LEU A 253 1.02 14.30 -6.32
C LEU A 253 1.71 12.93 -6.29
N VAL A 254 2.95 12.87 -6.78
CA VAL A 254 3.76 11.65 -6.74
C VAL A 254 3.93 11.18 -5.31
N TYR A 255 4.29 12.09 -4.42
CA TYR A 255 4.52 11.78 -3.02
C TYR A 255 3.27 11.19 -2.34
N GLU A 256 2.11 11.78 -2.59
CA GLU A 256 0.83 11.26 -2.09
C GLU A 256 0.50 9.89 -2.70
N CYS A 257 0.71 9.71 -4.01
CA CYS A 257 0.47 8.44 -4.68
C CYS A 257 1.37 7.32 -4.16
N VAL A 258 2.63 7.62 -3.83
CA VAL A 258 3.57 6.64 -3.28
C VAL A 258 3.22 6.30 -1.84
N THR A 259 2.91 7.30 -1.00
CA THR A 259 2.59 7.07 0.42
C THR A 259 1.26 6.34 0.64
N GLN A 260 0.27 6.55 -0.23
CA GLN A 260 -1.06 5.93 -0.13
C GLN A 260 -1.21 4.63 -0.94
N ASP A 261 -0.13 4.11 -1.54
CA ASP A 261 -0.14 2.91 -2.40
C ASP A 261 -1.12 3.01 -3.59
N LYS A 262 -1.07 4.15 -4.31
CA LYS A 262 -1.98 4.49 -5.42
C LYS A 262 -1.24 4.92 -6.69
N LEU A 263 -0.13 4.25 -7.00
CA LEU A 263 0.70 4.55 -8.18
C LEU A 263 -0.08 4.48 -9.50
N GLY A 264 -1.10 3.62 -9.60
CA GLY A 264 -1.94 3.49 -10.80
C GLY A 264 -2.75 4.75 -11.17
N ILE A 265 -2.92 5.69 -10.24
CA ILE A 265 -3.67 6.94 -10.48
C ILE A 265 -2.75 8.04 -11.04
N LEU A 266 -1.42 7.90 -10.93
CA LEU A 266 -0.47 8.91 -11.37
C LEU A 266 -0.65 9.33 -12.85
N PRO A 267 -0.86 8.42 -13.82
CA PRO A 267 -1.12 8.82 -15.21
C PRO A 267 -2.39 9.65 -15.36
N ILE A 268 -3.44 9.32 -14.60
CA ILE A 268 -4.71 10.06 -14.59
C ILE A 268 -4.46 11.47 -14.07
N TRP A 269 -3.73 11.62 -12.98
CA TRP A 269 -3.33 12.93 -12.46
C TRP A 269 -2.51 13.75 -13.45
N ILE A 270 -1.58 13.14 -14.17
CA ILE A 270 -0.81 13.84 -15.22
C ILE A 270 -1.74 14.32 -16.34
N THR A 271 -2.73 13.52 -16.75
CA THR A 271 -3.73 13.97 -17.75
C THR A 271 -4.58 15.13 -17.24
N LEU A 272 -4.94 15.13 -15.95
CA LEU A 272 -5.69 16.20 -15.30
C LEU A 272 -4.86 17.49 -15.17
N LEU A 273 -3.59 17.40 -14.79
CA LEU A 273 -2.69 18.56 -14.78
C LEU A 273 -2.51 19.14 -16.18
N LYS A 274 -2.41 18.28 -17.20
CA LYS A 274 -2.38 18.72 -18.60
C LYS A 274 -3.70 19.40 -18.99
N ALA A 275 -4.84 18.88 -18.53
CA ALA A 275 -6.15 19.51 -18.73
C ALA A 275 -6.22 20.90 -18.08
N MET A 276 -5.70 21.06 -16.86
CA MET A 276 -5.63 22.34 -16.16
C MET A 276 -4.78 23.36 -16.91
N ARG A 277 -3.64 22.95 -17.47
CA ARG A 277 -2.79 23.86 -18.26
C ARG A 277 -3.39 24.20 -19.62
N ASN A 278 -4.13 23.27 -20.21
CA ASN A 278 -4.81 23.47 -21.49
C ASN A 278 -6.09 24.30 -21.35
N LEU A 279 -6.54 24.64 -20.12
CA LEU A 279 -7.57 25.65 -19.85
C LEU A 279 -7.02 27.08 -20.10
N HIS A 280 -6.37 27.27 -21.24
CA HIS A 280 -6.01 28.57 -21.77
C HIS A 280 -7.03 28.95 -22.86
N PRO A 281 -7.39 30.24 -23.00
CA PRO A 281 -8.43 30.73 -23.91
C PRO A 281 -8.41 30.22 -25.36
N LYS A 282 -7.27 29.72 -25.88
CA LYS A 282 -7.11 29.25 -27.27
C LYS A 282 -7.12 27.72 -27.44
N GLN A 283 -6.89 26.96 -26.36
CA GLN A 283 -6.63 25.51 -26.41
C GLN A 283 -7.65 24.67 -25.62
N ALA A 284 -8.70 25.30 -25.10
CA ALA A 284 -9.68 24.62 -24.27
C ALA A 284 -10.44 23.53 -25.06
N HIS A 285 -10.39 22.29 -24.55
CA HIS A 285 -11.06 21.13 -25.14
C HIS A 285 -12.21 20.65 -24.24
N VAL A 286 -13.38 20.44 -24.84
CA VAL A 286 -14.61 20.03 -24.13
C VAL A 286 -14.44 18.72 -23.36
N PHE A 287 -13.77 17.74 -23.95
CA PHE A 287 -13.52 16.44 -23.31
C PHE A 287 -12.75 16.57 -21.99
N LEU A 288 -11.68 17.38 -21.97
CA LEU A 288 -10.87 17.60 -20.77
C LEU A 288 -11.66 18.34 -19.68
N THR A 289 -12.54 19.28 -20.07
CA THR A 289 -13.42 19.97 -19.13
C THR A 289 -14.45 19.06 -18.48
N TRP A 290 -14.98 18.07 -19.22
CA TRP A 290 -15.84 17.04 -18.65
C TRP A 290 -15.11 16.19 -17.61
N GLN A 291 -13.84 15.83 -17.86
CA GLN A 291 -13.04 15.08 -16.89
C GLN A 291 -12.81 15.86 -15.60
N LEU A 292 -12.46 17.16 -15.70
CA LEU A 292 -12.28 18.04 -14.53
C LEU A 292 -13.57 18.22 -13.75
N LYS A 293 -14.69 18.38 -14.46
CA LYS A 293 -16.01 18.49 -13.85
C LYS A 293 -16.43 17.22 -13.14
N LEU A 294 -16.25 16.05 -13.75
CA LEU A 294 -16.57 14.76 -13.11
C LEU A 294 -15.77 14.57 -11.82
N LEU A 295 -14.49 14.97 -11.82
CA LEU A 295 -13.66 14.97 -10.62
C LEU A 295 -14.19 15.92 -9.54
N ALA A 296 -14.58 17.13 -9.91
CA ALA A 296 -15.16 18.10 -8.97
C ALA A 296 -16.49 17.61 -8.38
N VAL A 297 -17.38 17.08 -9.21
CA VAL A 297 -18.68 16.54 -8.78
C VAL A 297 -18.48 15.35 -7.85
N GLN A 298 -17.55 14.44 -8.16
CA GLN A 298 -17.27 13.30 -7.28
C GLN A 298 -16.89 13.77 -5.88
N VAL A 299 -16.04 14.78 -5.75
CA VAL A 299 -15.60 15.29 -4.44
C VAL A 299 -16.67 16.10 -3.71
N LEU A 300 -17.46 16.90 -4.43
CA LEU A 300 -18.55 17.68 -3.85
C LEU A 300 -19.76 16.81 -3.44
N THR A 301 -19.94 15.65 -4.09
CA THR A 301 -21.03 14.70 -3.78
C THR A 301 -20.60 13.56 -2.88
N ASP A 302 -19.31 13.40 -2.60
CA ASP A 302 -18.78 12.33 -1.76
C ASP A 302 -19.32 12.48 -0.33
N ARG A 303 -20.40 11.73 -0.05
CA ARG A 303 -20.96 11.50 1.29
C ARG A 303 -20.38 10.25 1.95
N LEU A 304 -19.29 9.71 1.39
CA LEU A 304 -18.67 8.50 1.89
C LEU A 304 -18.16 8.73 3.32
N PRO A 305 -18.31 7.74 4.22
CA PRO A 305 -17.82 7.87 5.59
C PRO A 305 -16.30 8.07 5.59
N VAL A 306 -15.82 8.96 6.48
CA VAL A 306 -14.41 9.39 6.72
C VAL A 306 -13.39 8.24 6.82
N ARG A 307 -13.83 6.98 6.95
CA ARG A 307 -12.99 5.77 7.05
C ARG A 307 -12.75 5.04 5.72
N ALA A 308 -13.42 5.42 4.63
CA ALA A 308 -13.11 4.87 3.32
C ALA A 308 -11.86 5.59 2.78
N ALA A 309 -10.80 4.84 2.47
CA ALA A 309 -9.61 5.41 1.84
C ALA A 309 -9.97 6.00 0.47
N HIS A 310 -10.23 7.30 0.40
CA HIS A 310 -10.57 7.98 -0.85
C HIS A 310 -9.43 7.79 -1.85
N LEU A 311 -9.72 7.33 -3.08
CA LEU A 311 -8.71 7.14 -4.12
C LEU A 311 -7.96 8.43 -4.46
N VAL A 312 -8.59 9.58 -4.24
CA VAL A 312 -8.05 10.92 -4.43
C VAL A 312 -8.22 11.68 -3.13
N ALA A 313 -7.17 12.34 -2.61
CA ALA A 313 -7.36 13.22 -1.46
C ALA A 313 -8.35 14.35 -1.83
N PRO A 314 -9.35 14.61 -0.97
CA PRO A 314 -10.33 15.65 -1.21
C PRO A 314 -9.67 17.03 -1.32
N SER A 315 -8.58 17.28 -0.60
CA SER A 315 -7.84 18.55 -0.63
C SER A 315 -7.23 18.85 -2.01
N LEU A 316 -6.62 17.86 -2.67
CA LEU A 316 -6.10 18.01 -4.02
C LEU A 316 -7.22 18.28 -5.02
N ALA A 317 -8.29 17.50 -4.97
CA ALA A 317 -9.41 17.70 -5.87
C ALA A 317 -10.11 19.07 -5.69
N LEU A 318 -10.26 19.53 -4.45
CA LEU A 318 -10.75 20.87 -4.15
C LEU A 318 -9.81 21.96 -4.68
N SER A 319 -8.48 21.76 -4.60
CA SER A 319 -7.52 22.71 -5.18
C SER A 319 -7.66 22.80 -6.71
N VAL A 320 -7.91 21.67 -7.38
CA VAL A 320 -8.21 21.64 -8.82
C VAL A 320 -9.50 22.37 -9.12
N HIS A 321 -10.56 22.12 -8.35
CA HIS A 321 -11.85 22.81 -8.51
C HIS A 321 -11.72 24.32 -8.34
N GLN A 322 -11.01 24.79 -7.30
CA GLN A 322 -10.74 26.21 -7.07
C GLN A 322 -9.93 26.85 -8.21
N TYR A 323 -8.93 26.14 -8.74
CA TYR A 323 -8.16 26.63 -9.87
C TYR A 323 -9.03 26.80 -11.12
N VAL A 324 -9.86 25.80 -11.44
CA VAL A 324 -10.78 25.87 -12.58
C VAL A 324 -11.77 27.01 -12.42
N ASN A 325 -12.36 27.18 -11.23
CA ASN A 325 -13.27 28.30 -10.96
C ASN A 325 -12.56 29.65 -11.13
N LYS A 326 -11.33 29.82 -10.62
CA LYS A 326 -10.55 31.05 -10.79
C LYS A 326 -10.29 31.40 -12.26
N VAL A 327 -10.00 30.40 -13.09
CA VAL A 327 -9.80 30.60 -14.54
C VAL A 327 -11.11 30.98 -15.21
N LEU A 328 -12.21 30.27 -14.92
CA LEU A 328 -13.52 30.58 -15.49
C LEU A 328 -14.05 31.95 -15.05
N ASP A 329 -13.76 32.38 -13.81
CA ASP A 329 -14.11 33.70 -13.29
C ASP A 329 -13.37 34.81 -14.05
N SER A 330 -12.10 34.57 -14.40
CA SER A 330 -11.34 35.52 -15.23
C SER A 330 -11.94 35.67 -16.64
N TRP A 331 -12.57 34.61 -17.17
CA TRP A 331 -13.25 34.65 -18.48
C TRP A 331 -14.65 35.26 -18.40
N GLN A 332 -15.28 35.26 -17.22
CA GLN A 332 -16.67 35.71 -17.07
C GLN A 332 -16.84 37.20 -17.46
N THR A 333 -15.86 38.05 -17.17
CA THR A 333 -15.89 39.48 -17.54
C THR A 333 -15.88 39.67 -19.06
N GLU A 334 -15.08 38.89 -19.78
CA GLU A 334 -14.95 38.94 -21.25
C GLU A 334 -16.12 38.24 -21.95
N LEU A 335 -16.63 37.14 -21.38
CA LEU A 335 -17.72 36.33 -21.92
C LEU A 335 -19.11 36.85 -21.54
N ALA A 336 -19.27 37.75 -20.57
CA ALA A 336 -20.56 38.29 -20.12
C ALA A 336 -21.48 38.77 -21.27
N PRO A 337 -21.02 39.59 -22.25
CA PRO A 337 -21.89 39.98 -23.37
C PRO A 337 -22.27 38.79 -24.26
N LEU A 338 -21.38 37.82 -24.43
CA LEU A 338 -21.59 36.63 -25.26
C LEU A 338 -22.58 35.66 -24.62
N LEU A 339 -22.45 35.47 -23.31
CA LEU A 339 -23.36 34.65 -22.52
C LEU A 339 -24.75 35.27 -22.51
N ARG A 340 -24.89 36.60 -22.35
CA ARG A 340 -26.20 37.28 -22.48
C ARG A 340 -26.84 36.99 -23.84
N GLN A 341 -26.08 37.12 -24.92
CA GLN A 341 -26.57 36.86 -26.28
C GLN A 341 -26.93 35.37 -26.50
N TYR A 342 -26.18 34.45 -25.91
CA TYR A 342 -26.51 33.03 -25.90
C TYR A 342 -27.83 32.79 -25.15
N MET A 343 -27.99 33.36 -23.95
CA MET A 343 -29.20 33.22 -23.14
C MET A 343 -30.46 33.81 -23.81
N THR A 344 -30.32 34.92 -24.55
CA THR A 344 -31.42 35.56 -25.29
C THR A 344 -31.68 34.93 -26.67
N GLY A 345 -30.92 33.90 -27.05
CA GLY A 345 -31.14 33.14 -28.28
C GLY A 345 -30.61 33.79 -29.57
N THR A 346 -29.77 34.83 -29.47
CA THR A 346 -29.11 35.43 -30.64
C THR A 346 -27.82 34.66 -30.98
N LEU A 347 -27.74 34.11 -32.19
CA LEU A 347 -26.62 33.28 -32.65
C LEU A 347 -25.36 34.12 -32.84
N TYR A 348 -24.26 33.66 -32.24
CA TYR A 348 -22.95 34.32 -32.27
C TYR A 348 -22.03 33.76 -33.37
N GLN A 349 -21.25 34.62 -34.04
CA GLN A 349 -20.34 34.28 -35.15
C GLN A 349 -18.85 34.62 -34.87
N ASP A 350 -18.39 34.70 -33.62
CA ASP A 350 -16.95 34.84 -33.35
C ASP A 350 -16.27 33.47 -33.14
N SER A 351 -15.30 33.16 -33.99
CA SER A 351 -14.53 31.91 -33.96
C SER A 351 -13.52 31.82 -32.82
N GLU A 352 -13.00 32.95 -32.34
CA GLU A 352 -11.96 33.01 -31.29
C GLU A 352 -12.49 32.63 -29.89
N HIS A 353 -13.67 33.13 -29.52
CA HIS A 353 -14.25 32.96 -28.16
C HIS A 353 -15.22 31.78 -28.06
N GLN A 354 -15.56 31.12 -29.18
CA GLN A 354 -16.50 30.01 -29.20
C GLN A 354 -16.06 28.85 -28.30
N ARG A 355 -14.75 28.55 -28.24
CA ARG A 355 -14.22 27.46 -27.41
C ARG A 355 -14.32 27.77 -25.91
N GLN A 356 -14.09 29.02 -25.53
CA GLN A 356 -14.23 29.49 -24.14
C GLN A 356 -15.70 29.44 -23.71
N LEU A 357 -16.60 29.89 -24.57
CA LEU A 357 -18.04 29.83 -24.31
C LEU A 357 -18.51 28.39 -24.14
N VAL A 358 -18.15 27.47 -25.04
CA VAL A 358 -18.54 26.06 -24.93
C VAL A 358 -18.02 25.43 -23.65
N THR A 359 -16.77 25.71 -23.27
CA THR A 359 -16.18 25.16 -22.04
C THR A 359 -16.82 25.70 -20.76
N TYR A 360 -17.15 27.00 -20.74
CA TYR A 360 -17.90 27.63 -19.65
C TYR A 360 -19.30 27.01 -19.51
N LEU A 361 -20.04 26.87 -20.61
CA LEU A 361 -21.36 26.24 -20.63
C LEU A 361 -21.31 24.79 -20.14
N THR A 362 -20.32 24.01 -20.59
CA THR A 362 -20.19 22.59 -20.21
C THR A 362 -19.82 22.40 -18.75
N TYR A 363 -18.98 23.28 -18.18
CA TYR A 363 -18.58 23.18 -16.78
C TYR A 363 -19.73 23.50 -15.84
N TYR A 364 -20.44 24.60 -16.08
CA TYR A 364 -21.53 25.06 -15.23
C TYR A 364 -22.89 24.40 -15.50
N ASP A 365 -23.02 23.52 -16.49
CA ASP A 365 -24.30 22.89 -16.90
C ASP A 365 -25.36 23.89 -17.37
N ILE A 366 -24.95 24.93 -18.11
CA ILE A 366 -25.91 25.90 -18.64
C ILE A 366 -26.77 25.22 -19.73
N PRO A 367 -28.11 25.18 -19.59
CA PRO A 367 -28.97 24.50 -20.54
C PRO A 367 -29.12 25.26 -21.86
N SER A 368 -29.66 24.58 -22.88
CA SER A 368 -29.90 25.15 -24.20
C SER A 368 -30.81 26.39 -24.17
N PRO A 369 -30.59 27.38 -25.07
CA PRO A 369 -31.29 28.66 -25.04
C PRO A 369 -32.82 28.54 -25.14
N SER A 370 -33.33 27.52 -25.84
CA SER A 370 -34.76 27.22 -25.95
C SER A 370 -35.46 26.91 -24.62
N LYS A 371 -34.71 26.38 -23.64
CA LYS A 371 -35.22 26.07 -22.30
C LYS A 371 -35.05 27.24 -21.33
N LEU A 372 -34.13 28.15 -21.64
CA LEU A 372 -33.64 29.19 -20.75
C LEU A 372 -34.34 30.52 -21.01
N ALA A 373 -34.49 30.91 -22.29
CA ALA A 373 -35.18 32.13 -22.72
C ALA A 373 -36.56 32.35 -22.07
N PRO A 374 -37.49 31.37 -22.03
CA PRO A 374 -38.81 31.60 -21.41
C PRO A 374 -38.78 31.73 -19.88
N LEU A 375 -37.70 31.28 -19.22
CA LEU A 375 -37.57 31.31 -17.76
C LEU A 375 -36.90 32.59 -17.25
N LEU A 376 -36.28 33.37 -18.15
CA LEU A 376 -35.57 34.61 -17.86
C LEU A 376 -36.43 35.88 -18.00
N GLU A 377 -37.66 35.76 -18.49
CA GLU A 377 -38.58 36.90 -18.60
C GLU A 377 -39.19 37.22 -17.21
N GLY A 378 -38.67 38.24 -16.51
CA GLY A 378 -39.26 38.82 -15.29
C GLY A 378 -38.25 39.29 -14.24
N ASP A 379 -38.71 39.59 -13.02
CA ASP A 379 -37.89 40.17 -11.94
C ASP A 379 -36.65 39.33 -11.58
N MET A 380 -35.50 40.00 -11.56
CA MET A 380 -34.15 39.45 -11.44
C MET A 380 -33.67 39.30 -9.99
N ASP A 381 -34.54 38.84 -9.08
CA ASP A 381 -34.14 38.49 -7.72
C ASP A 381 -33.54 37.06 -7.70
N VAL A 382 -32.43 36.85 -6.97
CA VAL A 382 -31.74 35.54 -6.92
C VAL A 382 -32.69 34.41 -6.49
N VAL A 383 -33.60 34.71 -5.56
CA VAL A 383 -34.54 33.73 -5.00
C VAL A 383 -35.67 33.41 -5.99
N SER A 384 -36.18 34.42 -6.72
CA SER A 384 -37.21 34.21 -7.75
C SER A 384 -36.63 33.45 -8.95
N LEU A 385 -35.38 33.76 -9.32
CA LEU A 385 -34.63 33.06 -10.36
C LEU A 385 -34.39 31.59 -9.98
N TYR A 386 -33.99 31.32 -8.73
CA TYR A 386 -33.79 29.96 -8.23
C TYR A 386 -35.09 29.14 -8.25
N ALA A 387 -36.23 29.73 -7.84
CA ALA A 387 -37.52 29.07 -7.89
C ALA A 387 -37.95 28.71 -9.33
N ARG A 388 -37.68 29.59 -10.30
CA ARG A 388 -37.98 29.34 -11.72
C ARG A 388 -37.05 28.31 -12.36
N LEU A 389 -35.80 28.20 -11.88
CA LEU A 389 -34.80 27.25 -12.38
C LEU A 389 -34.79 25.90 -11.65
N GLN A 390 -35.54 25.76 -10.56
CA GLN A 390 -35.74 24.50 -9.83
C GLN A 390 -36.10 23.27 -10.71
N PRO A 391 -36.98 23.36 -11.74
CA PRO A 391 -37.29 22.20 -12.60
C PRO A 391 -36.08 21.68 -13.40
N LEU A 392 -35.05 22.50 -13.61
CA LEU A 392 -33.84 22.12 -14.35
C LEU A 392 -32.78 21.44 -13.47
N ARG A 393 -33.00 21.35 -12.14
CA ARG A 393 -32.06 20.75 -11.15
C ARG A 393 -30.62 21.26 -11.28
N LEU A 394 -30.47 22.56 -11.54
CA LEU A 394 -29.16 23.19 -11.67
C LEU A 394 -28.47 23.34 -10.30
N PRO A 395 -27.13 23.26 -10.24
CA PRO A 395 -26.36 23.64 -9.06
C PRO A 395 -26.63 25.09 -8.64
N VAL A 396 -26.55 25.37 -7.34
CA VAL A 396 -26.72 26.74 -6.82
C VAL A 396 -25.66 27.69 -7.38
N ASP A 397 -24.42 27.23 -7.53
CA ASP A 397 -23.33 28.01 -8.13
C ASP A 397 -23.67 28.47 -9.54
N THR A 398 -24.21 27.57 -10.38
CA THR A 398 -24.69 27.88 -11.73
C THR A 398 -25.76 28.98 -11.72
N VAL A 399 -26.72 28.92 -10.78
CA VAL A 399 -27.80 29.91 -10.68
C VAL A 399 -27.26 31.29 -10.29
N CYS A 400 -26.30 31.35 -9.36
CA CYS A 400 -25.61 32.59 -9.00
C CYS A 400 -24.87 33.20 -10.20
N ARG A 401 -24.17 32.38 -11.00
CA ARG A 401 -23.48 32.87 -12.21
C ARG A 401 -24.42 33.37 -13.29
N ILE A 402 -25.55 32.69 -13.50
CA ILE A 402 -26.58 33.17 -14.44
C ILE A 402 -27.13 34.53 -13.99
N TRP A 403 -27.39 34.69 -12.69
CA TRP A 403 -27.82 35.96 -12.11
C TRP A 403 -26.78 37.08 -12.35
N GLU A 404 -25.52 36.84 -11.99
CA GLU A 404 -24.41 37.81 -12.17
C GLU A 404 -24.25 38.25 -13.63
N VAL A 405 -24.39 37.32 -14.58
CA VAL A 405 -24.29 37.64 -16.01
C VAL A 405 -25.48 38.50 -16.45
N MET A 406 -26.69 38.28 -15.95
CA MET A 406 -27.88 38.99 -16.40
C MET A 406 -28.12 40.34 -15.70
N THR A 407 -27.68 40.52 -14.46
CA THR A 407 -27.67 41.83 -13.82
C THR A 407 -26.50 42.66 -14.37
N PRO A 408 -26.72 43.81 -15.03
CA PRO A 408 -25.60 44.67 -15.37
C PRO A 408 -24.98 45.20 -14.08
N THR A 409 -23.70 44.91 -13.86
CA THR A 409 -22.91 45.54 -12.80
C THR A 409 -22.88 47.05 -13.06
N SER A 410 -23.72 47.81 -12.37
CA SER A 410 -23.64 49.26 -12.28
C SER A 410 -22.52 49.66 -11.29
N HIS A 411 -21.29 49.23 -11.56
CA HIS A 411 -20.10 49.68 -10.84
C HIS A 411 -19.01 50.07 -11.83
N ALA A 412 -19.27 51.18 -12.50
CA ALA A 412 -18.26 52.08 -13.04
C ALA A 412 -18.77 53.51 -12.83
N ALA A 413 -18.54 54.02 -11.62
CA ALA A 413 -18.54 55.44 -11.29
C ALA A 413 -17.53 55.65 -10.16
#